data_AF-A0A8H7X5C1-F1
#
_entry.id   AF-A0A8H7X5C1-F1
#
_cell.length_a   1.000
_cell.length_b   1.000
_cell.length_c   1.000
_cell.angle_alpha   90.00
_cell.angle_beta   90.00
_cell.angle_gamma   90.00
#
_symmetry.space_group_name_H-M   'P 1'
#
loop_
_entity.id
_entity.type
_entity.pdbx_description
1 polymer ?
#
loop_
_entity_poly.entity_id
_entity_poly.type
_entity_poly.pdbx_seq_one_letter_code
_entity_poly.pdbx_strand_id
1 'polypeptide(L)'
;MPKEKSVNPAQAQRKAEKAKAIKKGKAEALNRRNEKLAKRNPAHLEKELAELKSLETAGTLTSHEKSVLEGLERDLKAVKKAREALGDAAPKFGGGERRERGE
;
A
#
# COMPACT_ATOMS: atom_id res chain seq x y z
N MET A 1 28.75 15.40 -37.51
CA MET A 1 27.28 15.55 -37.59
C MET A 1 26.65 14.19 -37.28
N PRO A 2 26.01 14.00 -36.11
CA PRO A 2 25.40 12.72 -35.78
C PRO A 2 24.14 12.54 -36.64
N LYS A 3 24.18 11.58 -37.57
CA LYS A 3 23.04 11.18 -38.40
C LYS A 3 21.83 10.92 -37.50
N GLU A 4 20.78 11.70 -37.71
CA GLU A 4 19.49 11.55 -37.07
C GLU A 4 19.06 10.09 -37.17
N LYS A 5 19.00 9.41 -36.02
CA LYS A 5 18.49 8.06 -35.93
C LYS A 5 16.99 8.16 -36.19
N SER A 6 16.60 8.13 -37.48
CA SER A 6 15.26 7.82 -37.94
C SER A 6 14.87 6.50 -37.29
N VAL A 7 14.18 6.59 -36.14
CA VAL A 7 13.69 5.42 -35.44
C VAL A 7 12.65 4.83 -36.37
N ASN A 8 12.99 3.69 -36.98
CA ASN A 8 12.09 2.96 -37.85
C ASN A 8 10.70 2.87 -37.17
N PRO A 9 9.61 3.31 -37.82
CA PRO A 9 8.29 3.38 -37.20
C PRO A 9 7.85 2.04 -36.58
N ALA A 10 8.27 0.91 -37.15
CA ALA A 10 8.05 -0.41 -36.58
C ALA A 10 8.80 -0.63 -35.25
N GLN A 11 10.02 -0.09 -35.10
CA GLN A 11 10.74 -0.10 -33.83
C GLN A 11 10.13 0.84 -32.79
N ALA A 12 9.62 2.00 -33.21
CA ALA A 12 8.90 2.92 -32.33
C ALA A 12 7.61 2.25 -31.80
N GLN A 13 6.87 1.57 -32.67
CA GLN A 13 5.69 0.78 -32.29
C GLN A 13 6.05 -0.34 -31.32
N ARG A 14 7.06 -1.18 -31.63
CA ARG A 14 7.52 -2.25 -30.71
C ARG A 14 7.99 -1.72 -29.35
N LYS A 15 8.68 -0.57 -29.33
CA LYS A 15 9.08 0.09 -28.07
C LYS A 15 7.87 0.60 -27.28
N ALA A 16 6.89 1.19 -27.95
CA ALA A 16 5.65 1.63 -27.33
C ALA A 16 4.84 0.46 -26.78
N GLU A 17 4.72 -0.63 -27.53
CA GLU A 17 4.08 -1.90 -27.11
C GLU A 17 4.76 -2.47 -25.87
N LYS A 18 6.11 -2.55 -25.87
CA LYS A 18 6.89 -3.00 -24.73
C LYS A 18 6.73 -2.08 -23.51
N ALA A 19 6.71 -0.77 -23.72
CA ALA A 19 6.48 0.19 -22.64
C ALA A 19 5.08 0.03 -22.03
N LYS A 20 4.05 -0.17 -22.86
CA LYS A 20 2.68 -0.48 -22.42
C LYS A 20 2.63 -1.78 -21.64
N ALA A 21 3.29 -2.85 -22.11
CA ALA A 21 3.37 -4.13 -21.42
C ALA A 21 4.08 -4.02 -20.06
N ILE A 22 5.19 -3.29 -19.99
CA ILE A 22 5.90 -3.02 -18.73
C ILE A 22 5.02 -2.20 -17.78
N LYS A 23 4.31 -1.18 -18.29
CA LYS A 23 3.39 -0.36 -17.48
C LYS A 23 2.26 -1.22 -16.91
N LYS A 24 1.69 -2.12 -17.72
CA LYS A 24 0.66 -3.08 -17.30
C LYS A 24 1.21 -4.02 -16.22
N GLY A 25 2.35 -4.66 -16.44
CA GLY A 25 2.95 -5.56 -15.45
C GLY A 25 3.30 -4.86 -14.13
N LYS A 26 3.78 -3.62 -14.18
CA LYS A 26 4.01 -2.79 -12.98
C LYS A 26 2.70 -2.48 -12.25
N ALA A 27 1.64 -2.13 -12.97
CA ALA A 27 0.33 -1.88 -12.38
C ALA A 27 -0.25 -3.14 -11.73
N GLU A 28 -0.12 -4.31 -12.37
CA GLU A 28 -0.57 -5.60 -11.81
C GLU A 28 0.22 -5.98 -10.55
N ALA A 29 1.55 -5.78 -10.53
CA ALA A 29 2.36 -6.03 -9.34
C ALA A 29 2.00 -5.09 -8.18
N LEU A 30 1.75 -3.81 -8.47
CA LEU A 30 1.26 -2.84 -7.49
C LEU A 30 -0.12 -3.23 -6.97
N ASN A 31 -1.04 -3.64 -7.83
CA ASN A 31 -2.37 -4.11 -7.42
C ASN A 31 -2.26 -5.33 -6.51
N ARG A 32 -1.48 -6.35 -6.86
CA ARG A 32 -1.24 -7.53 -6.01
C ARG A 32 -0.67 -7.16 -4.65
N ARG A 33 0.23 -6.17 -4.60
CA ARG A 33 0.80 -5.65 -3.34
C ARG A 33 -0.27 -4.89 -2.54
N ASN A 34 -1.07 -4.06 -3.19
CA ASN A 34 -2.15 -3.31 -2.57
C ASN A 34 -3.24 -4.24 -2.03
N GLU A 35 -3.62 -5.30 -2.75
CA GLU A 35 -4.56 -6.32 -2.29
C GLU A 35 -4.04 -7.04 -1.03
N LYS A 36 -2.76 -7.40 -1.00
CA LYS A 36 -2.13 -8.02 0.17
C LYS A 36 -2.09 -7.07 1.37
N LEU A 37 -1.73 -5.81 1.14
CA LEU A 37 -1.69 -4.79 2.19
C LEU A 37 -3.10 -4.44 2.68
N ALA A 38 -4.08 -4.34 1.77
CA ALA A 38 -5.46 -4.05 2.11
C ALA A 38 -6.15 -5.20 2.86
N LYS A 39 -5.61 -6.44 2.80
CA LYS A 39 -6.02 -7.56 3.66
C LYS A 39 -5.45 -7.50 5.08
N ARG A 40 -4.43 -6.66 5.34
CA ARG A 40 -3.96 -6.44 6.72
C ARG A 40 -4.97 -5.57 7.45
N ASN A 41 -5.35 -5.99 8.66
CA ASN A 41 -6.30 -5.26 9.48
C ASN A 41 -5.65 -3.96 10.02
N PRO A 42 -6.10 -2.77 9.58
CA PRO A 42 -5.54 -1.52 10.07
C PRO A 42 -5.79 -1.31 11.57
N ALA A 43 -6.87 -1.84 12.14
CA ALA A 43 -7.13 -1.74 13.57
C ALA A 43 -6.11 -2.52 14.42
N HIS A 44 -5.49 -3.56 13.87
CA HIS A 44 -4.40 -4.27 14.54
C HIS A 44 -3.14 -3.39 14.57
N LEU A 45 -2.79 -2.81 13.41
CA LEU A 45 -1.66 -1.88 13.31
C LEU A 45 -1.84 -0.67 14.23
N GLU A 46 -3.05 -0.09 14.31
CA GLU A 46 -3.34 1.03 15.21
C GLU A 46 -3.18 0.66 16.69
N LYS A 47 -3.53 -0.56 17.08
CA LYS A 47 -3.31 -1.05 18.45
C LYS A 47 -1.84 -1.21 18.78
N GLU A 48 -1.08 -1.89 17.92
CA GLU A 48 0.38 -2.06 18.11
C GLU A 48 1.10 -0.71 18.17
N LEU A 49 0.67 0.24 17.35
CA LEU A 49 1.22 1.60 17.32
C LEU A 49 0.85 2.39 18.58
N ALA A 50 -0.36 2.22 19.10
CA ALA A 50 -0.79 2.83 20.37
C ALA A 50 -0.02 2.24 21.56
N GLU A 51 0.23 0.94 21.55
CA GLU A 51 1.01 0.23 22.58
C GLU A 51 2.48 0.68 22.57
N LEU A 52 3.12 0.71 21.40
CA LEU A 52 4.48 1.22 21.24
C LEU A 52 4.59 2.71 21.57
N LYS A 53 3.61 3.54 21.21
CA LYS A 53 3.59 4.96 21.61
C LYS A 53 3.43 5.12 23.12
N SER A 54 2.66 4.26 23.77
CA SER A 54 2.55 4.27 25.23
C SER A 54 3.90 3.93 25.88
N LEU A 55 4.61 2.93 25.34
CA LEU A 55 5.98 2.58 25.77
C LEU A 55 7.00 3.69 25.46
N GLU A 56 6.82 4.43 24.35
CA GLU A 56 7.63 5.60 24.00
C GLU A 56 7.46 6.71 25.03
N THR A 57 6.20 7.02 25.41
CA THR A 57 5.91 8.01 26.45
C THR A 57 6.41 7.59 27.83
N ALA A 58 6.46 6.28 28.10
CA ALA A 58 7.02 5.73 29.32
C ALA A 58 8.58 5.73 29.33
N GLY A 59 9.22 6.05 28.20
CA GLY A 59 10.67 6.12 28.08
C GLY A 59 11.40 4.77 28.08
N THR A 60 10.67 3.66 27.97
CA THR A 60 11.22 2.29 28.02
C THR A 60 11.52 1.72 26.64
N LEU A 61 11.43 2.54 25.58
CA LEU A 61 11.48 2.09 24.20
C LEU A 61 12.91 1.73 23.76
N THR A 62 13.11 0.48 23.36
CA THR A 62 14.37 -0.03 22.80
C THR A 62 14.61 0.48 21.38
N SER A 63 15.87 0.45 20.92
CA SER A 63 16.22 0.81 19.53
C SER A 63 15.49 -0.02 18.48
N HIS A 64 15.18 -1.28 18.81
CA HIS A 64 14.39 -2.16 17.96
C HIS A 64 12.94 -1.67 17.87
N GLU A 65 12.31 -1.36 19.00
CA GLU A 65 10.93 -0.86 19.05
C GLU A 65 10.76 0.48 18.34
N LYS A 66 11.76 1.39 18.38
CA LYS A 66 11.77 2.62 17.57
C LYS A 66 11.71 2.33 16.06
N SER A 67 12.52 1.37 15.61
CA SER A 67 12.55 0.94 14.21
C SER A 67 11.22 0.28 13.80
N VAL A 68 10.62 -0.49 14.70
CA VAL A 68 9.32 -1.13 14.51
C VAL A 68 8.20 -0.09 14.46
N LEU A 69 8.21 0.92 15.33
CA LEU A 69 7.25 2.02 15.37
C LEU A 69 7.25 2.79 14.04
N GLU A 70 8.42 3.17 13.54
CA GLU A 70 8.54 3.81 12.21
C GLU A 70 8.05 2.90 11.06
N GLY A 71 8.30 1.60 11.17
CA GLY A 71 7.81 0.60 10.21
C GLY A 71 6.30 0.49 10.21
N LEU A 72 5.67 0.42 11.39
CA LEU A 72 4.23 0.33 11.59
C LEU A 72 3.52 1.61 11.14
N GLU A 73 4.08 2.80 11.39
CA GLU A 73 3.52 4.06 10.88
C GLU A 73 3.51 4.11 9.35
N ARG A 74 4.57 3.61 8.70
CA ARG A 74 4.65 3.50 7.25
C ARG A 74 3.66 2.47 6.71
N ASP A 75 3.56 1.31 7.36
CA ASP A 75 2.62 0.26 6.98
C ASP A 75 1.17 0.73 7.13
N LEU A 76 0.82 1.43 8.23
CA LEU A 76 -0.50 2.01 8.43
C LEU A 76 -0.87 2.97 7.29
N LYS A 77 0.04 3.88 6.94
CA LYS A 77 -0.16 4.82 5.82
C LYS A 77 -0.32 4.08 4.49
N ALA A 78 0.48 3.04 4.26
CA ALA A 78 0.41 2.23 3.05
C ALA A 78 -0.92 1.45 2.97
N VAL A 79 -1.40 0.89 4.08
CA VAL A 79 -2.70 0.19 4.17
C VAL A 79 -3.85 1.17 3.94
N LYS A 80 -3.86 2.34 4.59
CA LYS A 80 -4.88 3.37 4.37
C LYS A 80 -4.93 3.79 2.89
N LYS A 81 -3.77 4.09 2.30
CA LYS A 81 -3.66 4.45 0.88
C LYS A 81 -4.07 3.32 -0.08
N ALA A 82 -3.73 2.07 0.23
CA ALA A 82 -4.14 0.91 -0.57
C ALA A 82 -5.66 0.69 -0.50
N ARG A 83 -6.29 0.95 0.66
CA ARG A 83 -7.75 0.90 0.83
C ARG A 83 -8.44 2.04 0.08
N GLU A 84 -7.90 3.26 0.13
CA GLU A 84 -8.40 4.38 -0.69
C GLU A 84 -8.31 4.08 -2.19
N ALA A 85 -7.20 3.48 -2.64
CA ALA A 85 -7.01 3.08 -4.03
C ALA A 85 -7.95 1.94 -4.47
N LEU A 86 -8.35 1.05 -3.55
CA LEU A 86 -9.35 -0.01 -3.80
C LEU A 86 -10.80 0.49 -3.65
N GLY A 87 -11.02 1.63 -2.99
CA GLY A 87 -12.35 2.21 -2.76
C GLY A 87 -13.28 1.25 -2.02
N ASP A 88 -14.47 1.01 -2.57
CA ASP A 88 -15.49 0.15 -1.97
C ASP A 88 -15.12 -1.35 -2.01
N ALA A 89 -14.18 -1.75 -2.87
CA ALA A 89 -13.66 -3.12 -2.92
C ALA A 89 -12.69 -3.45 -1.77
N ALA A 90 -12.32 -2.47 -0.94
CA ALA A 90 -11.44 -2.68 0.19
C ALA A 90 -12.13 -3.52 1.29
N PRO A 91 -11.46 -4.52 1.88
CA PRO A 91 -12.04 -5.30 2.97
C PRO A 91 -12.36 -4.39 4.17
N LYS A 92 -13.59 -4.46 4.67
CA LYS A 92 -14.04 -3.68 5.84
C LYS A 92 -13.74 -4.46 7.12
N PHE A 93 -12.64 -4.11 7.78
CA PHE A 93 -12.32 -4.60 9.12
C PHE A 93 -12.96 -3.68 10.16
N GLY A 94 -14.19 -4.01 10.57
CA GLY A 94 -14.82 -3.43 11.76
C GLY A 94 -15.45 -2.04 11.59
N GLY A 95 -16.67 -2.00 11.05
CA GLY A 95 -17.74 -1.15 11.58
C GLY A 95 -18.80 -2.12 12.07
N GLY A 96 -19.12 -2.11 13.37
CA GLY A 96 -19.97 -3.14 13.95
C GLY A 96 -21.34 -3.22 13.27
N GLU A 97 -21.69 -4.39 12.78
CA GLU A 97 -23.07 -4.87 12.76
C GLU A 97 -23.49 -5.18 14.21
N ARG A 98 -23.57 -4.11 15.01
CA ARG A 98 -24.29 -4.04 16.29
C ARG A 98 -25.35 -2.95 16.19
N ARG A 99 -26.05 -2.89 15.05
CA ARG A 99 -27.23 -2.06 14.83
C ARG A 99 -28.23 -2.77 13.91
N GLU A 100 -28.66 -3.97 14.29
CA GLU A 100 -30.07 -4.30 14.16
C GLU A 100 -30.58 -4.59 15.57
N ARG A 101 -31.14 -3.53 16.15
CA ARG A 101 -31.98 -3.56 17.34
C ARG A 101 -33.42 -3.56 16.80
N GLY A 102 -34.16 -4.61 17.13
CA GLY A 102 -35.62 -4.56 17.31
C GLY A 102 -36.44 -5.07 16.14
N GLU A 103 -36.85 -6.33 16.22
CA GLU A 103 -38.25 -6.74 16.46
C GLU A 103 -38.27 -7.90 17.45
#